data_AF-A0A061N9L8-F1
#
_entry.id   AF-A0A061N9L8-F1
#
_cell.length_a   1.000
_cell.length_b   1.000
_cell.length_c   1.000
_cell.angle_alpha   90.00
_cell.angle_beta   90.00
_cell.angle_gamma   90.00
#
_symmetry.space_group_name_H-M   'P 1'
#
loop_
_entity.id
_entity.type
_entity.pdbx_description
1 polymer ?
#
loop_
_entity_poly.entity_id
_entity_poly.type
_entity_poly.pdbx_seq_one_letter_code
_entity_poly.pdbx_strand_id
1 'polypeptide(L)' 'MQDKTTKEIAGQLYISEKTVRNHISNAMQKLGVKGRSQAVIELIRLGEIQI' A
#
# COMPACT_ATOMS: atom_id res chain seq x y z
N MET A 1 -6.78 -8.33 9.50
CA MET A 1 -6.34 -8.08 8.12
C MET A 1 -5.36 -9.17 7.73
N GLN A 2 -5.55 -9.82 6.58
CA GLN A 2 -4.60 -10.81 6.09
C GLN A 2 -3.52 -10.05 5.29
N ASP A 3 -2.27 -10.11 5.74
CA ASP A 3 -1.16 -9.49 5.03
C ASP A 3 -0.94 -10.22 3.70
N LYS A 4 -1.31 -9.56 2.60
CA LYS A 4 -1.05 -10.06 1.24
C LYS A 4 0.33 -9.60 0.78
N THR A 5 1.07 -10.54 0.21
CA THR A 5 2.32 -10.29 -0.52
C THR A 5 2.06 -9.47 -1.80
N THR A 6 3.11 -8.85 -2.35
CA THR A 6 3.01 -8.12 -3.62
C THR A 6 2.55 -9.03 -4.76
N LYS A 7 2.95 -10.30 -4.73
CA LYS A 7 2.57 -11.34 -5.69
C LYS A 7 1.08 -11.68 -5.63
N GLU A 8 0.53 -11.83 -4.43
CA GLU A 8 -0.90 -12.11 -4.26
C GLU A 8 -1.77 -10.93 -4.70
N ILE A 9 -1.36 -9.70 -4.35
CA ILE A 9 -2.05 -8.48 -4.79
C ILE A 9 -2.00 -8.36 -6.32
N ALA A 10 -0.84 -8.61 -6.92
CA ALA A 10 -0.66 -8.59 -8.38
C ALA A 10 -1.59 -9.58 -9.08
N GLY A 11 -1.67 -10.82 -8.56
CA GLY A 11 -2.58 -11.84 -9.08
C GLY A 11 -4.06 -11.47 -8.97
N GLN A 12 -4.47 -10.86 -7.85
CA GLN A 12 -5.87 -10.43 -7.65
C GLN A 12 -6.28 -9.26 -8.53
N LEU A 13 -5.34 -8.35 -8.82
CA LEU A 13 -5.59 -7.15 -9.62
C LEU A 13 -5.25 -7.32 -11.11
N TYR A 14 -4.78 -8.49 -11.53
CA TYR A 14 -4.35 -8.78 -12.91
C TYR A 14 -3.29 -7.78 -13.44
N ILE A 15 -2.36 -7.37 -12.58
CA ILE A 15 -1.26 -6.46 -12.93
C ILE A 15 0.09 -7.06 -12.50
N SER A 16 1.20 -6.49 -12.99
CA SER A 16 2.52 -6.97 -12.59
C SER A 16 2.86 -6.62 -11.13
N GLU A 17 3.69 -7.44 -10.48
CA GLU A 17 4.24 -7.11 -9.15
C GLU A 17 5.01 -5.79 -9.12
N LYS A 18 5.63 -5.41 -10.25
CA LYS A 18 6.28 -4.11 -10.40
C LYS A 18 5.28 -2.96 -10.33
N THR A 19 4.10 -3.12 -10.94
CA THR A 19 3.02 -2.14 -10.89
C THR A 19 2.51 -1.96 -9.45
N VAL A 20 2.30 -3.06 -8.72
CA VAL A 20 1.91 -3.01 -7.29
C VAL A 20 2.95 -2.27 -6.46
N ARG A 21 4.25 -2.61 -6.62
CA ARG A 21 5.35 -1.92 -5.91
C ARG A 21 5.38 -0.42 -6.23
N ASN A 22 5.17 -0.04 -7.49
CA ASN A 22 5.12 1.35 -7.90
C ASN A 22 3.95 2.10 -7.23
N HIS A 23 2.76 1.50 -7.14
CA HIS A 23 1.64 2.11 -6.43
C HIS A 23 1.94 2.31 -4.94
N ILE A 24 2.56 1.33 -4.27
CA ILE A 24 2.98 1.45 -2.87
C ILE A 24 3.99 2.58 -2.70
N SER A 25 5.02 2.65 -3.55
CA SER A 25 6.02 3.72 -3.53
C SER A 25 5.40 5.10 -3.75
N ASN A 26 4.47 5.23 -4.70
CA ASN A 26 3.78 6.48 -4.98
C ASN A 26 2.88 6.91 -3.81
N ALA A 27 2.17 5.96 -3.17
CA ALA A 27 1.37 6.25 -1.98
C ALA A 27 2.26 6.74 -0.83
N MET A 28 3.37 6.05 -0.55
CA MET A 28 4.33 6.47 0.48
C MET A 28 4.92 7.84 0.20
N GLN A 29 5.28 8.13 -1.06
CA GLN A 29 5.79 9.45 -1.47
C GLN A 29 4.75 10.56 -1.25
N LYS A 30 3.49 10.32 -1.65
CA LYS A 30 2.39 11.28 -1.45
C LYS A 30 2.09 11.54 0.03
N LEU A 31 2.24 10.51 0.86
CA LEU A 31 2.07 10.61 2.31
C LEU A 31 3.32 11.14 3.03
N GLY A 32 4.46 11.31 2.34
CA GLY A 32 5.71 11.76 2.95
C GLY A 32 6.35 10.75 3.91
N VAL A 33 6.03 9.46 3.80
CA VAL A 33 6.49 8.41 4.71
C VAL A 33 7.52 7.48 4.06
N LYS A 34 8.31 6.78 4.87
CA LYS A 34 9.41 5.92 4.38
C LYS A 34 9.07 4.43 4.32
N GLY A 35 7.95 4.02 4.90
CA GLY A 35 7.59 2.60 5.00
C GLY A 35 6.10 2.34 4.94
N ARG A 36 5.74 1.12 4.52
CA ARG A 36 4.34 0.68 4.37
C ARG A 36 3.55 0.79 5.67
N SER A 37 4.13 0.40 6.80
CA SER A 37 3.45 0.50 8.10
C SER A 37 3.16 1.95 8.49
N GLN A 38 4.08 2.88 8.19
CA GLN A 38 3.85 4.31 8.41
C GLN A 38 2.74 4.84 7.51
N ALA A 39 2.68 4.40 6.25
CA ALA A 39 1.60 4.76 5.34
C ALA A 39 0.23 4.30 5.85
N VAL A 40 0.14 3.09 6.40
CA VAL A 40 -1.11 2.59 7.02
C VAL A 40 -1.54 3.47 8.20
N ILE A 41 -0.61 3.79 9.10
CA ILE A 41 -0.89 4.66 10.26
C ILE A 41 -1.37 6.05 9.80
N GLU A 42 -0.71 6.62 8.79
CA GLU A 42 -1.06 7.95 8.29
C GLU A 42 -2.46 7.96 7.64
N LEU A 43 -2.79 6.93 6.85
CA LEU A 43 -4.11 6.78 6.25
C LEU A 43 -5.22 6.60 7.30
N ILE A 44 -4.93 5.93 8.42
CA ILE A 44 -5.86 5.84 9.57
C ILE A 44 -6.08 7.22 10.20
N ARG A 45 -5.00 7.99 10.42
CA ARG A 45 -5.10 9.35 10.99
C ARG A 45 -5.89 10.31 10.10
N LEU A 46 -5.74 10.16 8.78
CA LEU A 46 -6.50 10.93 7.79
C LEU A 46 -7.97 10.48 7.68
N GLY A 47 -8.34 9.34 8.27
CA GLY A 47 -9.69 8.78 8.17
C GLY A 47 -9.98 8.06 6.85
N GLU A 48 -8.95 7.83 6.02
CA GLU A 48 -9.05 7.14 4.72
C GLU A 48 -9.15 5.62 4.87
N ILE A 49 -8.66 5.08 5.98
CA ILE A 49 -8.76 3.65 6.33
C ILE A 49 -9.36 3.54 7.73
N GLN A 50 -10.38 2.69 7.86
CA GLN A 50 -10.91 2.25 9.15
C GLN A 50 -10.41 0.83 9.45
N ILE A 51 -10.14 0.57 10.73
CA ILE A 51 -9.70 -0.75 11.23
C ILE A 51 -10.84 -1.40 12.02
#